data_AF-A0A8T1SCI8-F1
#
_entry.id   AF-A0A8T1SCI8-F1
#
_cell.length_a   1.000
_cell.length_b   1.000
_cell.length_c   1.000
_cell.angle_alpha   90.00
_cell.angle_beta   90.00
_cell.angle_gamma   90.00
#
_symmetry.space_group_name_H-M   'P 1'
#
loop_
_entity.id
_entity.type
_entity.pdbx_description
1 polymer ?
#
loop_
_entity_poly.entity_id
_entity_poly.type
_entity_poly.pdbx_seq_one_letter_code
_entity_poly.pdbx_strand_id
1 'polypeptide(L)'
;MSLPKLESFNGSKTNALNSSQKMIEMFVRTKHKIDKCHEFALVVVNNDATWLSGFTSDPREVCSCLYDLETVVCKSFNLEGLFNLIQQKIELPVTENIQTIPPPYVVRTILVYCRPACQPQFSMTEQMKKMLQCPYFFFDVVYIHNGAEDKEDETSWKEMYTFFSNLDTKGTNYKYEVSVTGPAVELHNCMAKLLAHPLQRPFQTHASYNLLEEEEPAEIEATV
;
A
#
# COMPACT_ATOMS: atom_id res chain seq x y z
N MET A 1 13.68 -5.57 3.17
CA MET A 1 13.36 -5.78 1.73
C MET A 1 14.21 -6.84 1.03
N SER A 2 15.54 -6.90 1.18
CA SER A 2 16.42 -7.78 0.39
C SER A 2 16.60 -9.22 0.91
N LEU A 3 16.36 -9.47 2.19
CA LEU A 3 16.51 -10.81 2.77
C LEU A 3 15.40 -11.76 2.27
N PRO A 4 15.74 -12.99 1.85
CA PRO A 4 14.78 -13.97 1.35
C PRO A 4 14.07 -14.68 2.51
N LYS A 5 13.19 -13.96 3.20
CA LYS A 5 12.43 -14.48 4.36
C LYS A 5 10.99 -14.90 4.02
N LEU A 6 10.42 -14.38 2.94
CA LEU A 6 9.05 -14.72 2.54
C LEU A 6 9.03 -16.07 1.84
N GLU A 7 8.01 -16.87 2.14
CA GLU A 7 7.78 -18.17 1.49
C GLU A 7 6.77 -18.03 0.36
N SER A 8 7.15 -18.43 -0.85
CA SER A 8 6.23 -18.46 -1.99
C SER A 8 5.42 -19.77 -2.01
N PHE A 9 4.35 -19.80 -2.81
CA PHE A 9 3.45 -20.97 -2.88
C PHE A 9 4.13 -22.27 -3.30
N ASN A 10 5.25 -22.20 -4.04
CA ASN A 10 6.02 -23.38 -4.44
C ASN A 10 7.11 -23.78 -3.42
N GLY A 11 7.10 -23.21 -2.21
CA GLY A 11 8.10 -23.45 -1.16
C GLY A 11 9.43 -22.72 -1.35
N SER A 12 9.61 -21.95 -2.44
CA SER A 12 10.83 -21.17 -2.64
C SER A 12 10.84 -19.90 -1.78
N LYS A 13 12.01 -19.55 -1.24
CA LYS A 13 12.19 -18.30 -0.50
C LYS A 13 12.40 -17.13 -1.44
N THR A 14 11.70 -16.03 -1.20
CA THR A 14 11.82 -14.78 -1.95
C THR A 14 12.00 -13.61 -0.99
N ASN A 15 12.58 -12.52 -1.50
CA ASN A 15 12.70 -11.30 -0.74
C ASN A 15 11.45 -10.41 -0.93
N ALA A 16 11.25 -9.45 -0.03
CA ALA A 16 10.09 -8.57 -0.06
C ALA A 16 10.11 -7.58 -1.22
N LEU A 17 11.28 -7.18 -1.73
CA LEU A 17 11.37 -6.33 -2.92
C LEU A 17 10.79 -7.05 -4.15
N ASN A 18 11.25 -8.26 -4.44
CA ASN A 18 10.82 -9.06 -5.58
C ASN A 18 9.32 -9.35 -5.54
N SER A 19 8.80 -9.70 -4.35
CA SER A 19 7.35 -9.89 -4.16
C SER A 19 6.59 -8.58 -4.35
N SER A 20 7.13 -7.46 -3.87
CA SER A 20 6.53 -6.13 -4.04
C SER A 20 6.52 -5.69 -5.50
N GLN A 21 7.59 -5.95 -6.26
CA GLN A 21 7.65 -5.64 -7.68
C GLN A 21 6.55 -6.38 -8.45
N LYS A 22 6.40 -7.68 -8.21
CA LYS A 22 5.35 -8.49 -8.85
C LYS A 22 3.94 -8.01 -8.49
N MET A 23 3.67 -7.74 -7.20
CA MET A 23 2.33 -7.29 -6.79
C MET A 23 2.00 -5.89 -7.36
N ILE A 24 2.97 -4.97 -7.41
CA ILE A 24 2.79 -3.63 -7.96
C ILE A 24 2.59 -3.70 -9.48
N GLU A 25 3.36 -4.52 -10.20
CA GLU A 25 3.15 -4.74 -11.63
C GLU A 25 1.73 -5.24 -11.92
N MET A 26 1.27 -6.27 -11.19
CA MET A 26 -0.08 -6.79 -11.34
C MET A 26 -1.13 -5.72 -11.04
N PHE A 27 -0.92 -4.91 -10.01
CA PHE A 27 -1.81 -3.80 -9.65
C PHE A 27 -1.92 -2.78 -10.79
N VAL A 28 -0.80 -2.26 -11.27
CA VAL A 28 -0.76 -1.22 -12.32
C VAL A 28 -1.41 -1.73 -13.61
N ARG A 29 -1.05 -2.94 -14.06
CA ARG A 29 -1.65 -3.56 -15.26
C ARG A 29 -3.15 -3.77 -15.11
N THR A 30 -3.61 -4.21 -13.94
CA THR A 30 -5.03 -4.46 -13.68
C THR A 30 -5.83 -3.15 -13.62
N LYS A 31 -5.32 -2.13 -12.93
CA LYS A 31 -5.93 -0.80 -12.91
C LYS A 31 -6.04 -0.18 -14.30
N HIS A 32 -4.99 -0.28 -15.11
CA HIS A 32 -5.01 0.18 -16.51
C HIS A 32 -6.02 -0.59 -17.37
N LYS A 33 -6.19 -1.90 -17.10
CA LYS A 33 -7.21 -2.71 -17.79
C LYS A 33 -8.65 -2.33 -17.41
N ILE A 34 -8.87 -1.94 -16.15
CA ILE A 34 -10.18 -1.46 -15.66
C ILE A 34 -10.54 -0.13 -16.34
N ASP A 35 -9.60 0.81 -16.37
CA ASP A 35 -9.74 2.08 -17.07
C ASP A 35 -8.36 2.58 -17.51
N LYS A 36 -8.24 2.90 -18.81
CA LYS A 36 -7.00 3.36 -19.44
C LYS A 36 -6.64 4.80 -19.08
N CYS A 37 -7.59 5.56 -18.54
CA CYS A 37 -7.40 6.94 -18.10
C CYS A 37 -6.71 7.02 -16.72
N HIS A 38 -6.50 5.90 -16.02
CA HIS A 38 -5.68 5.93 -14.81
C HIS A 38 -4.25 6.34 -15.15
N GLU A 39 -3.70 7.24 -14.33
CA GLU A 39 -2.29 7.63 -14.37
C GLU A 39 -1.58 7.08 -13.13
N PHE A 40 -0.32 6.68 -13.33
CA PHE A 40 0.51 6.06 -12.32
C PHE A 40 1.82 6.81 -12.21
N ALA A 41 2.35 6.90 -10.99
CA ALA A 41 3.68 7.44 -10.71
C ALA A 41 4.40 6.50 -9.74
N LEU A 42 5.74 6.49 -9.81
CA LEU A 42 6.58 5.68 -8.93
C LEU A 42 7.50 6.60 -8.12
N VAL A 43 7.41 6.47 -6.80
CA VAL A 43 8.26 7.17 -5.84
C VAL A 43 8.99 6.14 -5.00
N VAL A 44 10.30 6.31 -4.85
CA VAL A 44 11.11 5.48 -3.95
C VAL A 44 11.50 6.30 -2.74
N VAL A 45 11.41 5.68 -1.57
CA VAL A 45 11.82 6.30 -0.32
C VAL A 45 13.03 5.57 0.25
N ASN A 46 14.17 6.25 0.20
CA ASN A 46 15.41 5.84 0.85
C ASN A 46 15.57 6.67 2.14
N ASN A 47 16.69 7.36 2.36
CA ASN A 47 16.74 8.38 3.41
C ASN A 47 15.84 9.58 3.04
N ASP A 48 15.84 9.93 1.74
CA ASP A 48 14.96 10.92 1.13
C ASP A 48 14.02 10.28 0.11
N ALA A 49 12.90 10.96 -0.19
CA ALA A 49 11.96 10.54 -1.22
C ALA A 49 12.41 11.03 -2.60
N THR A 50 12.37 10.15 -3.60
CA THR A 50 12.73 10.47 -4.99
C THR A 50 11.62 10.03 -5.93
N TRP A 51 11.19 10.94 -6.80
CA TRP A 51 10.19 10.69 -7.82
C TRP A 51 10.85 10.10 -9.07
N LEU A 52 10.69 8.80 -9.30
CA LEU A 52 11.37 8.08 -10.39
C LEU A 52 10.63 8.16 -11.72
N SER A 53 9.30 8.01 -11.69
CA SER A 53 8.44 8.08 -12.87
C SER A 53 7.31 9.05 -12.63
N GLY A 54 7.15 10.02 -13.54
CA GLY A 54 6.01 10.93 -13.63
C GLY A 54 4.67 10.21 -13.74
N PHE A 55 3.57 10.97 -13.63
CA PHE A 55 2.25 10.45 -13.99
C PHE A 55 2.24 10.03 -15.45
N THR A 56 1.94 8.76 -15.69
CA THR A 56 1.83 8.17 -17.02
C THR A 56 0.71 7.14 -17.01
N SER A 57 -0.07 7.08 -18.10
CA SER A 57 -1.02 6.00 -18.31
C SER A 57 -0.38 4.76 -18.95
N ASP A 58 0.91 4.80 -19.33
CA ASP A 58 1.62 3.64 -19.86
C ASP A 58 2.18 2.77 -18.72
N PRO A 59 1.60 1.57 -18.47
CA PRO A 59 2.08 0.69 -17.40
C PRO A 59 3.52 0.19 -17.65
N ARG A 60 4.02 0.21 -18.90
CA ARG A 60 5.36 -0.29 -19.24
C ARG A 60 6.46 0.60 -18.66
N GLU A 61 6.28 1.91 -18.69
CA GLU A 61 7.25 2.87 -18.15
C GLU A 61 7.42 2.68 -16.64
N VAL A 62 6.29 2.55 -15.93
CA VAL A 62 6.29 2.31 -14.48
C VAL A 62 6.93 0.95 -14.15
N CYS A 63 6.59 -0.10 -14.90
CA CYS A 63 7.17 -1.43 -14.68
C CYS A 63 8.68 -1.45 -14.97
N SER A 64 9.16 -0.74 -15.99
CA SER A 64 10.60 -0.62 -16.27
C SER A 64 11.33 -0.04 -15.06
N CYS A 65 10.87 1.12 -14.56
CA CYS A 65 11.48 1.78 -13.40
C CYS A 65 11.40 0.90 -12.14
N LEU A 66 10.30 0.15 -11.97
CA LEU A 66 10.07 -0.72 -10.83
C LEU A 66 11.06 -1.90 -10.76
N TYR A 67 11.43 -2.47 -11.90
CA TYR A 67 12.38 -3.59 -11.96
C TYR A 67 13.84 -3.17 -11.93
N ASP A 68 14.13 -1.89 -12.19
CA ASP A 68 15.48 -1.31 -12.06
C ASP A 68 15.82 -0.87 -10.61
N LEU A 69 14.95 -1.17 -9.64
CA LEU A 69 15.15 -0.79 -8.25
C LEU A 69 16.17 -1.66 -7.51
N GLU A 70 17.05 -1.02 -6.77
CA GLU A 70 17.98 -1.66 -5.82
C GLU A 70 17.63 -1.32 -4.37
N THR A 71 17.93 -2.22 -3.44
CA THR A 71 17.73 -1.96 -2.01
C THR A 71 18.90 -1.18 -1.43
N VAL A 72 18.61 -0.05 -0.77
CA VAL A 72 19.59 0.74 -0.04
C VAL A 72 19.36 0.60 1.47
N VAL A 73 20.43 0.41 2.24
CA VAL A 73 20.35 0.44 3.72
C VAL A 73 20.10 1.88 4.15
N CYS A 74 18.94 2.13 4.71
CA CYS A 74 18.50 3.45 5.15
C CYS A 74 18.50 3.54 6.67
N LYS A 75 18.83 4.72 7.21
CA LYS A 75 18.91 4.97 8.65
C LYS A 75 17.64 5.62 9.21
N SER A 76 16.89 6.32 8.37
CA SER A 76 15.70 7.06 8.76
C SER A 76 14.68 7.09 7.62
N PHE A 77 13.42 7.38 7.96
CA PHE A 77 12.33 7.56 7.01
C PHE A 77 11.72 8.96 7.19
N ASN A 78 11.94 9.84 6.21
CA ASN A 78 11.43 11.20 6.22
C ASN A 78 10.04 11.28 5.58
N LEU A 79 8.99 11.06 6.38
CA LEU A 79 7.60 11.13 5.91
C LEU A 79 7.21 12.55 5.49
N GLU A 80 7.70 13.57 6.19
CA GLU A 80 7.44 14.97 5.85
C GLU A 80 7.97 15.31 4.45
N GLY A 81 9.20 14.89 4.15
CA GLY A 81 9.82 15.03 2.83
C GLY A 81 9.02 14.33 1.72
N LEU A 82 8.45 13.14 1.99
CA LEU A 82 7.58 12.44 1.04
C LEU A 82 6.32 13.25 0.74
N PHE A 83 5.63 13.76 1.76
CA PHE A 83 4.41 14.55 1.55
C PHE A 83 4.71 15.88 0.84
N ASN A 84 5.81 16.54 1.19
CA ASN A 84 6.26 17.75 0.52
C ASN A 84 6.54 17.49 -0.98
N LEU A 85 7.19 16.37 -1.30
CA LEU A 85 7.44 15.97 -2.68
C LEU A 85 6.12 15.69 -3.43
N ILE A 86 5.19 14.96 -2.82
CA ILE A 86 3.87 14.69 -3.42
C ILE A 86 3.16 16.02 -3.70
N GLN A 87 3.09 16.92 -2.71
CA GLN A 87 2.44 18.22 -2.84
C GLN A 87 3.05 19.09 -3.94
N GLN A 88 4.36 19.00 -4.19
CA GLN A 88 5.02 19.72 -5.29
C GLN A 88 4.69 19.15 -6.68
N LYS A 89 4.20 17.90 -6.75
CA LYS A 89 3.97 17.17 -8.00
C LYS A 89 2.50 17.01 -8.36
N ILE A 90 1.59 17.30 -7.43
CA ILE A 90 0.14 17.18 -7.66
C ILE A 90 -0.55 18.51 -7.38
N GLU A 91 -1.72 18.67 -7.99
CA GLU A 91 -2.74 19.60 -7.53
C GLU A 91 -3.90 18.78 -6.97
N LEU A 92 -4.53 19.26 -5.89
CA LEU A 92 -5.70 18.58 -5.34
C LEU A 92 -6.96 19.11 -6.05
N PRO A 93 -7.85 18.22 -6.52
CA PRO A 93 -9.06 18.65 -7.19
C PRO A 93 -10.01 19.31 -6.19
N VAL A 94 -10.76 20.29 -6.67
CA VAL A 94 -11.80 20.99 -5.91
C VAL A 94 -13.11 20.93 -6.69
N THR A 95 -14.21 20.82 -5.96
CA THR A 95 -15.57 20.81 -6.50
C THR A 95 -16.43 21.80 -5.71
N GLU A 96 -17.46 22.35 -6.34
CA GLU A 96 -18.38 23.28 -5.66
C GLU A 96 -19.18 22.58 -4.55
N ASN A 97 -19.55 21.32 -4.77
CA ASN A 97 -20.23 20.48 -3.79
C ASN A 97 -19.65 19.06 -3.77
N ILE A 98 -18.92 18.74 -2.71
CA ILE A 98 -18.22 17.47 -2.53
C ILE A 98 -19.18 16.26 -2.45
N GLN A 99 -20.42 16.47 -2.01
CA GLN A 99 -21.39 15.39 -1.79
C GLN A 99 -22.11 14.94 -3.07
N THR A 100 -22.18 15.80 -4.08
CA THR A 100 -23.01 15.56 -5.28
C THR A 100 -22.22 15.63 -6.58
N ILE A 101 -21.15 16.41 -6.63
CA ILE A 101 -20.35 16.60 -7.85
C ILE A 101 -19.10 15.72 -7.75
N PRO A 102 -18.92 14.73 -8.63
CA PRO A 102 -17.70 13.94 -8.66
C PRO A 102 -16.51 14.82 -9.09
N PRO A 103 -15.32 14.63 -8.49
CA PRO A 103 -14.13 15.38 -8.91
C PRO A 103 -13.67 14.91 -10.31
N PRO A 104 -12.91 15.74 -11.04
CA PRO A 104 -12.35 15.35 -12.33
C PRO A 104 -11.34 14.19 -12.24
N TYR A 105 -10.68 14.04 -11.08
CA TYR A 105 -9.78 12.95 -10.77
C TYR A 105 -9.69 12.73 -9.25
N VAL A 106 -9.01 11.68 -8.82
CA VAL A 106 -8.73 11.38 -7.42
C VAL A 106 -7.25 11.08 -7.28
N VAL A 107 -6.62 11.59 -6.22
CA VAL A 107 -5.22 11.29 -5.93
C VAL A 107 -5.13 10.24 -4.84
N ARG A 108 -4.38 9.18 -5.11
CA ARG A 108 -4.18 8.07 -4.16
C ARG A 108 -2.72 7.69 -4.12
N THR A 109 -2.17 7.68 -2.91
CA THR A 109 -0.85 7.14 -2.62
C THR A 109 -0.99 5.76 -2.00
N ILE A 110 -0.21 4.79 -2.47
CA ILE A 110 -0.08 3.46 -1.85
C ILE A 110 1.37 3.34 -1.36
N LEU A 111 1.57 3.41 -0.05
CA LEU A 111 2.87 3.25 0.57
C LEU A 111 3.12 1.78 0.90
N VAL A 112 4.09 1.17 0.23
CA VAL A 112 4.65 -0.14 0.65
C VAL A 112 5.84 0.13 1.56
N TYR A 113 5.66 -0.03 2.87
CA TYR A 113 6.68 0.27 3.87
C TYR A 113 7.26 -1.03 4.42
N CYS A 114 8.59 -1.19 4.34
CA CYS A 114 9.28 -2.38 4.85
C CYS A 114 10.60 -1.98 5.51
N ARG A 115 10.51 -1.55 6.76
CA ARG A 115 11.66 -1.21 7.61
C ARG A 115 11.38 -1.61 9.05
N PRO A 116 12.43 -1.90 9.85
CA PRO A 116 12.30 -1.95 11.30
C PRO A 116 11.64 -0.66 11.80
N ALA A 117 10.97 -0.74 12.94
CA ALA A 117 10.35 0.44 13.50
C ALA A 117 11.44 1.45 13.91
N CYS A 118 11.56 2.52 13.12
CA CYS A 118 12.25 3.72 13.54
C CYS A 118 11.20 4.65 14.13
N GLN A 119 11.49 5.35 15.23
CA GLN A 119 10.62 6.46 15.63
C GLN A 119 10.56 7.45 14.46
N PRO A 120 9.38 7.70 13.87
CA PRO A 120 9.29 8.65 12.79
C PRO A 120 9.62 10.03 13.38
N GLN A 121 10.71 10.66 12.92
CA GLN A 121 10.91 12.08 13.14
C GLN A 121 9.82 12.79 12.34
N PHE A 122 8.74 13.14 13.02
CA PHE A 122 7.51 13.54 12.39
C PHE A 122 6.90 14.73 13.12
N SER A 123 6.72 15.80 12.38
CA SER A 123 5.85 16.91 12.75
C SER A 123 4.77 17.01 11.69
N MET A 124 3.51 16.86 12.10
CA MET A 124 2.39 17.02 11.19
C MET A 124 2.24 18.50 10.81
N THR A 125 2.75 18.88 9.63
CA THR A 125 2.62 20.24 9.10
C THR A 125 1.16 20.56 8.74
N GLU A 126 0.80 21.84 8.74
CA GLU A 126 -0.55 22.27 8.36
C GLU A 126 -0.88 21.92 6.90
N GLN A 127 0.12 21.92 6.03
CA GLN A 127 -0.01 21.52 4.63
C GLN A 127 -0.37 20.03 4.52
N MET A 128 0.32 19.17 5.27
CA MET A 128 0.02 17.73 5.32
C MET A 128 -1.39 17.48 5.84
N LYS A 129 -1.82 18.19 6.89
CA LYS A 129 -3.20 18.09 7.41
C LYS A 129 -4.23 18.43 6.34
N LYS A 130 -4.04 19.54 5.62
CA LYS A 130 -4.95 19.94 4.53
C LYS A 130 -5.02 18.87 3.43
N MET A 131 -3.89 18.28 3.06
CA MET A 131 -3.86 17.22 2.06
C MET A 131 -4.59 15.96 2.56
N LEU A 132 -4.33 15.50 3.79
CA LEU A 132 -5.02 14.35 4.40
C LEU A 132 -6.52 14.59 4.60
N GLN A 133 -6.93 15.82 4.89
CA GLN A 133 -8.34 16.22 5.02
C GLN A 133 -9.07 16.36 3.69
N CYS A 134 -8.37 16.50 2.56
CA CYS A 134 -9.00 16.58 1.25
C CYS A 134 -9.83 15.31 0.97
N PRO A 135 -11.11 15.42 0.58
CA PRO A 135 -11.97 14.25 0.33
C PRO A 135 -11.50 13.41 -0.86
N TYR A 136 -10.66 13.98 -1.74
CA TYR A 136 -10.18 13.36 -2.96
C TYR A 136 -8.70 12.96 -2.89
N PHE A 137 -8.12 12.98 -1.69
CA PHE A 137 -6.79 12.44 -1.40
C PHE A 137 -6.90 11.22 -0.47
N PHE A 138 -6.22 10.14 -0.84
CA PHE A 138 -6.19 8.87 -0.12
C PHE A 138 -4.76 8.41 0.09
N PHE A 139 -4.47 7.87 1.27
CA PHE A 139 -3.14 7.42 1.66
C PHE A 139 -3.23 6.01 2.25
N ASP A 140 -3.09 5.00 1.39
CA ASP A 140 -3.14 3.60 1.79
C ASP A 140 -1.75 3.07 2.13
N VAL A 141 -1.69 2.09 3.02
CA VAL A 141 -0.43 1.53 3.52
C VAL A 141 -0.44 0.01 3.47
N VAL A 142 0.64 -0.57 2.97
CA VAL A 142 1.00 -1.99 3.15
C VAL A 142 2.29 -2.03 3.97
N TYR A 143 2.18 -2.39 5.24
CA TYR A 143 3.31 -2.45 6.16
C TYR A 143 3.86 -3.88 6.26
N ILE A 144 5.09 -4.08 5.80
CA ILE A 144 5.80 -5.36 5.87
C ILE A 144 6.76 -5.33 7.06
N HIS A 145 6.43 -6.04 8.13
CA HIS A 145 7.19 -6.02 9.39
C HIS A 145 7.96 -7.33 9.63
N ASN A 146 8.94 -7.32 10.54
CA ASN A 146 9.75 -8.51 10.86
C ASN A 146 9.05 -9.50 11.82
N GLY A 147 7.78 -9.29 12.15
CA GLY A 147 7.08 -10.10 13.15
C GLY A 147 7.65 -9.93 14.56
N ALA A 148 7.60 -11.02 15.31
CA ALA A 148 8.06 -11.14 16.70
C ALA A 148 9.43 -11.84 16.83
N GLU A 149 10.22 -11.91 15.74
CA GLU A 149 11.52 -12.62 15.77
C GLU A 149 12.43 -12.09 16.89
N ASP A 150 12.33 -10.79 17.21
CA ASP A 150 12.99 -10.18 18.36
C ASP A 150 11.94 -9.57 19.32
N LYS A 151 11.96 -9.98 20.59
CA LYS A 151 10.99 -9.50 21.60
C LYS A 151 11.05 -7.99 21.85
N GLU A 152 12.18 -7.35 21.56
CA GLU A 152 12.33 -5.88 21.57
C GLU A 152 11.60 -5.23 20.38
N ASP A 153 11.54 -5.91 19.23
CA ASP A 153 10.93 -5.39 18.00
C ASP A 153 9.40 -5.48 18.00
N GLU A 154 8.78 -6.36 18.81
CA GLU A 154 7.32 -6.54 18.85
C GLU A 154 6.54 -5.26 19.18
N THR A 155 6.98 -4.52 20.19
CA THR A 155 6.33 -3.26 20.60
C THR A 155 6.52 -2.21 19.51
N SER A 156 7.68 -2.20 18.88
CA SER A 156 8.11 -1.18 17.95
C SER A 156 7.30 -1.17 16.63
N TRP A 157 7.02 -2.34 16.03
CA TRP A 157 6.27 -2.39 14.77
C TRP A 157 4.79 -2.07 14.98
N LYS A 158 4.22 -2.44 16.14
CA LYS A 158 2.84 -2.09 16.50
C LYS A 158 2.67 -0.58 16.64
N GLU A 159 3.62 0.09 17.30
CA GLU A 159 3.64 1.55 17.39
C GLU A 159 3.69 2.21 16.01
N MET A 160 4.51 1.69 15.09
CA MET A 160 4.56 2.19 13.71
C MET A 160 3.24 1.95 12.96
N TYR A 161 2.61 0.79 13.13
CA TYR A 161 1.32 0.49 12.53
C TYR A 161 0.19 1.40 13.08
N THR A 162 0.20 1.66 14.39
CA THR A 162 -0.69 2.62 15.04
C THR A 162 -0.41 4.04 14.55
N PHE A 163 0.85 4.42 14.34
CA PHE A 163 1.22 5.70 13.77
C PHE A 163 0.60 5.91 12.39
N PHE A 164 0.73 4.95 11.46
CA PHE A 164 0.08 5.02 10.16
C PHE A 164 -1.45 5.06 10.27
N SER A 165 -2.02 4.33 11.24
CA SER A 165 -3.46 4.39 11.53
C SER A 165 -3.93 5.79 11.93
N ASN A 166 -3.12 6.52 12.69
CA ASN A 166 -3.44 7.87 13.16
C ASN A 166 -3.35 8.94 12.06
N LEU A 167 -2.74 8.63 10.90
CA LEU A 167 -2.75 9.51 9.74
C LEU A 167 -4.12 9.54 9.03
N ASP A 168 -4.94 8.49 9.20
CA ASP A 168 -6.27 8.42 8.61
C ASP A 168 -7.34 9.00 9.54
N THR A 169 -7.55 10.31 9.44
CA THR A 169 -8.59 11.00 10.22
C THR A 169 -10.02 10.75 9.71
N LYS A 170 -10.18 10.19 8.50
CA LYS A 170 -11.49 10.03 7.83
C LYS A 170 -12.01 8.58 7.90
N GLY A 171 -11.13 7.62 8.18
CA GLY A 171 -11.43 6.18 8.15
C GLY A 171 -11.55 5.62 6.73
N THR A 172 -11.16 6.39 5.70
CA THR A 172 -11.33 6.00 4.29
C THR A 172 -10.08 5.39 3.67
N ASN A 173 -8.95 5.41 4.38
CA ASN A 173 -7.72 4.77 3.92
C ASN A 173 -7.73 3.28 4.28
N TYR A 174 -7.13 2.47 3.43
CA TYR A 174 -6.93 1.05 3.68
C TYR A 174 -5.50 0.83 4.17
N LYS A 175 -5.38 0.00 5.20
CA LYS A 175 -4.10 -0.34 5.83
C LYS A 175 -4.01 -1.84 6.02
N TYR A 176 -2.90 -2.41 5.58
CA TYR A 176 -2.61 -3.83 5.75
C TYR A 176 -1.24 -3.98 6.41
N GLU A 177 -1.11 -4.96 7.29
CA GLU A 177 0.18 -5.47 7.72
C GLU A 177 0.41 -6.83 7.07
N VAL A 178 1.68 -7.17 6.85
CA VAL A 178 2.12 -8.53 6.52
C VAL A 178 3.47 -8.81 7.20
N SER A 179 3.62 -9.99 7.81
CA SER A 179 4.93 -10.43 8.31
C SER A 179 5.87 -10.83 7.17
N VAL A 180 7.15 -10.42 7.24
CA VAL A 180 8.20 -10.80 6.29
C VAL A 180 8.56 -12.30 6.34
N THR A 181 8.15 -12.98 7.41
CA THR A 181 8.30 -14.44 7.60
C THR A 181 7.05 -15.21 7.16
N GLY A 182 5.99 -14.50 6.75
CA GLY A 182 4.75 -15.09 6.29
C GLY A 182 4.80 -15.54 4.82
N PRO A 183 3.69 -16.10 4.33
CA PRO A 183 3.59 -16.50 2.95
C PRO A 183 3.43 -15.27 2.05
N ALA A 184 4.20 -15.23 0.96
CA ALA A 184 4.22 -14.13 0.00
C ALA A 184 2.85 -13.86 -0.63
N VAL A 185 1.95 -14.85 -0.65
CA VAL A 185 0.57 -14.71 -1.15
C VAL A 185 -0.21 -13.62 -0.41
N GLU A 186 0.07 -13.38 0.87
CA GLU A 186 -0.62 -12.34 1.63
C GLU A 186 -0.34 -10.94 1.09
N LEU A 187 0.89 -10.68 0.62
CA LEU A 187 1.21 -9.42 -0.06
C LEU A 187 0.39 -9.24 -1.34
N HIS A 188 0.25 -10.30 -2.14
CA HIS A 188 -0.58 -10.28 -3.33
C HIS A 188 -2.06 -10.08 -3.00
N ASN A 189 -2.57 -10.75 -1.97
CA ASN A 189 -3.95 -10.59 -1.48
C ASN A 189 -4.21 -9.15 -1.03
N CYS A 190 -3.31 -8.57 -0.23
CA CYS A 190 -3.41 -7.18 0.22
C CYS A 190 -3.43 -6.20 -0.97
N MET A 191 -2.51 -6.36 -1.92
CA MET A 191 -2.46 -5.48 -3.09
C MET A 191 -3.69 -5.64 -4.01
N ALA A 192 -4.23 -6.86 -4.12
CA ALA A 192 -5.47 -7.11 -4.87
C ALA A 192 -6.66 -6.39 -4.24
N LYS A 193 -6.81 -6.42 -2.90
CA LYS A 193 -7.86 -5.67 -2.17
C LYS A 193 -7.76 -4.16 -2.42
N LEU A 194 -6.55 -3.66 -2.61
CA LEU A 194 -6.30 -2.26 -2.96
C LEU A 194 -6.70 -1.89 -4.40
N LEU A 195 -7.09 -2.82 -5.29
CA LEU A 195 -7.57 -2.46 -6.64
C LEU A 195 -8.85 -1.62 -6.63
N ALA A 196 -9.66 -1.74 -5.58
CA ALA A 196 -10.93 -1.04 -5.44
C ALA A 196 -10.75 0.48 -5.55
N HIS A 197 -11.64 1.14 -6.28
CA HIS A 197 -11.61 2.59 -6.45
C HIS A 197 -11.89 3.28 -5.09
N PRO A 198 -11.09 4.27 -4.67
CA PRO A 198 -11.19 4.85 -3.33
C PRO A 198 -12.54 5.50 -2.99
N LEU A 199 -13.24 6.05 -3.99
CA LEU A 199 -14.61 6.59 -3.81
C LEU A 199 -15.73 5.54 -3.87
N GLN A 200 -15.43 4.30 -4.26
CA GLN A 200 -16.43 3.25 -4.44
C GLN A 200 -16.27 2.10 -3.45
N ARG A 201 -15.07 1.94 -2.87
CA ARG A 201 -14.81 0.93 -1.85
C ARG A 201 -15.53 1.31 -0.54
N PRO A 202 -16.05 0.33 0.22
CA PRO A 202 -16.59 0.60 1.55
C PRO A 202 -15.45 0.91 2.52
N PHE A 203 -15.77 1.25 3.77
CA PHE A 203 -14.76 1.22 4.84
C PHE A 203 -14.13 -0.17 4.93
N GLN A 204 -12.85 -0.23 5.29
CA GLN A 204 -12.09 -1.48 5.30
C GLN A 204 -12.73 -2.55 6.18
N THR A 205 -13.36 -2.15 7.30
CA THR A 205 -14.07 -3.04 8.24
C THR A 205 -15.30 -3.69 7.64
N HIS A 206 -15.85 -3.17 6.53
CA HIS A 206 -17.00 -3.73 5.84
C HIS A 206 -16.63 -4.50 4.57
N ALA A 207 -15.35 -4.51 4.17
CA ALA A 207 -14.90 -5.21 2.98
C ALA A 207 -14.73 -6.71 3.28
N SER A 208 -15.58 -7.55 2.67
CA SER A 208 -15.45 -9.01 2.67
C SER A 208 -15.39 -9.54 1.24
N TYR A 209 -14.57 -10.56 1.02
CA TYR A 209 -14.30 -11.13 -0.30
C TYR A 209 -14.67 -12.62 -0.41
N ASN A 210 -14.84 -13.30 0.73
CA ASN A 210 -15.25 -14.70 0.79
C ASN A 210 -16.79 -14.74 0.86
N LEU A 211 -17.42 -14.58 -0.32
CA LEU A 211 -18.88 -14.60 -0.45
C LEU A 211 -19.42 -15.95 -0.97
N LEU A 212 -18.52 -16.84 -1.37
CA LEU A 212 -18.87 -18.20 -1.72
C LEU A 212 -18.97 -19.01 -0.42
N GLU A 213 -20.05 -19.79 -0.30
CA GLU A 213 -20.23 -20.73 0.82
C GLU A 213 -19.09 -21.75 0.80
N GLU A 214 -18.55 -22.08 1.98
CA GLU A 214 -17.67 -23.24 2.10
C GLU A 214 -18.52 -24.48 1.78
N GLU A 215 -18.11 -25.29 0.79
CA GLU A 215 -18.83 -26.54 0.49
C GLU A 215 -18.95 -27.35 1.79
N GLU A 216 -20.18 -27.67 2.21
CA GLU A 216 -20.40 -28.49 3.40
C GLU A 216 -19.57 -29.79 3.26
N PRO A 217 -18.84 -30.21 4.30
CA PRO A 217 -18.10 -31.45 4.24
C PRO A 217 -19.10 -32.57 3.94
N ALA A 218 -18.93 -33.23 2.79
CA ALA A 218 -19.80 -34.31 2.35
C ALA A 218 -20.03 -35.28 3.51
N GLU A 219 -21.28 -35.39 3.95
CA GLU A 219 -21.67 -36.37 4.95
C GLU A 219 -21.23 -37.74 4.43
N ILE A 220 -20.26 -38.35 5.11
CA ILE A 220 -19.84 -39.71 4.83
C ILE A 220 -21.04 -40.57 5.23
N GLU A 221 -21.88 -40.93 4.26
CA GLU A 221 -22.93 -41.92 4.47
C GLU A 221 -22.28 -43.17 5.07
N ALA A 222 -22.57 -43.43 6.34
CA ALA A 222 -22.16 -44.64 7.02
C ALA A 222 -22.88 -45.81 6.34
N THR A 223 -22.18 -46.50 5.45
CA THR A 223 -22.64 -47.79 4.92
C THR A 223 -22.70 -48.80 6.07
N VAL A 224 -23.92 -49.22 6.40
CA VAL A 224 -24.27 -50.33 7.32
C VAL A 224 -23.89 -51.67 6.70
#